data_AF-Q3UVB1-F1
#
_entry.id   AF-Q3UVB1-F1
#
_cell.length_a   1.000
_cell.length_b   1.000
_cell.length_c   1.000
_cell.angle_alpha   90.00
_cell.angle_beta   90.00
_cell.angle_gamma   90.00
#
_symmetry.space_group_name_H-M   'P 1'
#
loop_
_entity.id
_entity.type
_entity.pdbx_description
1 polymer ?
#
loop_
_entity_poly.entity_id
_entity_poly.type
_entity_poly.pdbx_seq_one_letter_code
_entity_poly.pdbx_strand_id
1 'polypeptide(L)'
;MGLSDGEWQLVLNVWGKVEADLAGHGQEVLIGLFKTHPETLDKFDKFKNLKSEEDMKGSEDLKKHGCTVLTALGTILKKKGQHAAEIQPLAQSHATKHKIPVKYLEFISEIIIEVLKKRHSGDFGADAQGAMSKALELFRNDIAAKYKELGFQG
;
A
#
# COMPACT_ATOMS: atom_id res chain seq x y z
N MET A 1 12.53 12.21 -8.82
CA MET A 1 11.74 12.37 -10.07
C MET A 1 10.29 12.52 -9.64
N GLY A 2 9.61 13.61 -9.99
CA GLY A 2 8.22 13.85 -9.58
C GLY A 2 7.24 13.43 -10.67
N LEU A 3 5.99 13.14 -10.27
CA LEU A 3 4.89 12.93 -11.21
C LEU A 3 4.36 14.28 -11.71
N SER A 4 3.91 14.32 -12.96
CA SER A 4 3.17 15.45 -13.52
C SER A 4 1.76 15.55 -12.95
N ASP A 5 1.11 16.71 -13.12
CA ASP A 5 -0.29 16.89 -12.70
C ASP A 5 -1.25 15.92 -13.41
N GLY A 6 -1.00 15.61 -14.68
CA GLY A 6 -1.80 14.62 -15.43
C GLY A 6 -1.66 13.22 -14.87
N GLU A 7 -0.45 12.80 -14.50
CA GLU A 7 -0.23 11.51 -13.84
C GLU A 7 -0.89 11.45 -12.46
N TRP A 8 -0.81 12.52 -11.67
CA TRP A 8 -1.55 12.60 -10.41
C TRP A 8 -3.06 12.52 -10.61
N GLN A 9 -3.61 13.14 -11.66
CA GLN A 9 -5.03 13.04 -11.95
C GLN A 9 -5.45 11.59 -12.24
N LEU A 10 -4.65 10.84 -13.00
CA LEU A 10 -4.90 9.42 -13.26
C LEU A 10 -4.88 8.61 -11.97
N VAL A 11 -3.89 8.84 -11.10
CA VAL A 11 -3.78 8.19 -9.79
C VAL A 11 -5.00 8.48 -8.92
N LEU A 12 -5.38 9.75 -8.80
CA LEU A 12 -6.49 10.15 -7.92
C LEU A 12 -7.86 9.72 -8.47
N ASN A 13 -8.03 9.64 -9.80
CA ASN A 13 -9.26 9.15 -10.42
C ASN A 13 -9.53 7.69 -10.04
N VAL A 14 -8.55 6.80 -10.22
CA VAL A 14 -8.71 5.40 -9.82
C VAL A 14 -8.80 5.27 -8.29
N TRP A 15 -8.06 6.08 -7.55
CA TRP A 15 -8.11 6.06 -6.08
C TRP A 15 -9.50 6.45 -5.53
N GLY A 16 -10.21 7.37 -6.18
CA GLY A 16 -11.60 7.69 -5.81
C GLY A 16 -12.54 6.47 -5.88
N LYS A 17 -12.26 5.50 -6.76
CA LYS A 17 -13.00 4.21 -6.81
C LYS A 17 -12.63 3.28 -5.66
N VAL A 18 -11.36 3.30 -5.23
CA VAL A 18 -10.90 2.57 -4.04
C VAL A 18 -11.60 3.10 -2.81
N GLU A 19 -11.74 4.43 -2.70
CA GLU A 19 -12.37 5.09 -1.54
C GLU A 19 -13.85 4.72 -1.36
N ALA A 20 -14.55 4.35 -2.44
CA ALA A 20 -15.93 3.88 -2.37
C ALA A 20 -16.08 2.52 -1.66
N ASP A 21 -15.01 1.72 -1.56
CA ASP A 21 -14.97 0.43 -0.86
C ASP A 21 -13.59 0.16 -0.25
N LEU A 22 -13.11 1.03 0.67
CA LEU A 22 -11.79 0.88 1.29
C LEU A 22 -11.63 -0.47 2.00
N ALA A 23 -12.68 -0.95 2.65
CA ALA A 23 -12.64 -2.17 3.42
C ALA A 23 -12.48 -3.41 2.51
N GLY A 24 -13.24 -3.48 1.41
CA GLY A 24 -13.13 -4.59 0.46
C GLY A 24 -11.79 -4.58 -0.28
N HIS A 25 -11.33 -3.43 -0.78
CA HIS A 25 -10.02 -3.33 -1.41
C HIS A 25 -8.89 -3.63 -0.43
N GLY A 26 -8.95 -3.10 0.79
CA GLY A 26 -7.91 -3.30 1.80
C GLY A 26 -7.77 -4.76 2.20
N GLN A 27 -8.90 -5.47 2.36
CA GLN A 27 -8.88 -6.90 2.64
C GLN A 27 -8.30 -7.70 1.46
N GLU A 28 -8.71 -7.39 0.22
CA GLU A 28 -8.20 -8.08 -0.99
C GLU A 28 -6.70 -7.84 -1.19
N VAL A 29 -6.21 -6.63 -0.93
CA VAL A 29 -4.77 -6.31 -0.99
C VAL A 29 -3.97 -7.09 0.06
N LEU A 30 -4.43 -7.16 1.32
CA LEU A 30 -3.70 -7.90 2.35
C LEU A 30 -3.72 -9.41 2.11
N ILE A 31 -4.85 -9.95 1.65
CA ILE A 31 -4.93 -11.37 1.26
C ILE A 31 -3.99 -11.66 0.10
N GLY A 32 -3.98 -10.81 -0.93
CA GLY A 32 -3.06 -10.95 -2.07
C GLY A 32 -1.60 -10.93 -1.61
N LEU A 33 -1.24 -10.01 -0.73
CA LEU A 33 0.10 -9.91 -0.15
C LEU A 33 0.50 -11.19 0.58
N PHE A 34 -0.36 -11.71 1.47
CA PHE A 34 -0.03 -12.91 2.25
C PHE A 34 -0.01 -14.19 1.41
N LYS A 35 -0.77 -14.24 0.33
CA LYS A 35 -0.76 -15.39 -0.59
C LYS A 35 0.47 -15.40 -1.50
N THR A 36 0.82 -14.24 -2.05
CA THR A 36 1.96 -14.12 -2.98
C THR A 36 3.30 -14.09 -2.24
N HIS A 37 3.32 -13.50 -1.04
CA HIS A 37 4.51 -13.34 -0.20
C HIS A 37 4.21 -13.77 1.26
N PRO A 38 4.09 -15.07 1.54
CA PRO A 38 3.74 -15.57 2.88
C PRO A 38 4.65 -15.07 4.01
N GLU A 39 5.92 -14.77 3.72
CA GLU A 39 6.90 -14.21 4.65
C GLU A 39 6.51 -12.82 5.21
N THR A 40 5.55 -12.16 4.58
CA THR A 40 5.02 -10.87 5.04
C THR A 40 4.00 -11.06 6.18
N LEU A 41 3.29 -12.20 6.21
CA LEU A 41 2.31 -12.52 7.24
C LEU A 41 2.96 -12.64 8.63
N ASP A 42 4.20 -13.14 8.69
CA ASP A 42 4.96 -13.30 9.93
C ASP A 42 5.25 -11.96 10.64
N LYS A 43 5.15 -10.83 9.93
CA LYS A 43 5.27 -9.49 10.52
C LYS A 43 4.02 -9.05 11.29
N PHE A 44 2.92 -9.78 11.15
CA PHE A 44 1.64 -9.47 11.76
C PHE A 44 1.28 -10.49 12.83
N ASP A 45 1.74 -10.27 14.07
CA ASP A 45 1.43 -11.14 15.22
C ASP A 45 -0.07 -11.40 15.41
N LYS A 46 -0.91 -10.42 15.08
CA LYS A 46 -2.37 -10.54 15.15
C LYS A 46 -2.94 -11.51 14.11
N PHE A 47 -2.27 -11.68 12.97
CA PHE A 47 -2.79 -12.40 11.80
C PHE A 47 -2.03 -13.69 11.48
N LYS A 48 -0.89 -13.98 12.11
CA LYS A 48 -0.06 -15.18 11.85
C LYS A 48 -0.78 -16.54 11.97
N ASN A 49 -1.94 -16.56 12.61
CA ASN A 49 -2.78 -17.76 12.77
C ASN A 49 -3.81 -17.94 11.65
N LEU A 50 -3.98 -16.97 10.74
CA LEU A 50 -4.83 -17.11 9.58
C LEU A 50 -4.10 -18.01 8.57
N LYS A 51 -4.56 -19.26 8.41
CA LYS A 51 -3.85 -20.28 7.61
C LYS A 51 -4.44 -20.48 6.23
N SER A 52 -5.71 -20.15 6.04
CA SER A 52 -6.42 -20.24 4.76
C SER A 52 -6.90 -18.88 4.26
N GLU A 53 -7.16 -18.79 2.96
CA GLU A 53 -7.78 -17.59 2.37
C GLU A 53 -9.19 -17.37 2.93
N GLU A 54 -9.93 -18.45 3.22
CA GLU A 54 -11.24 -18.40 3.86
C GLU A 54 -11.17 -17.77 5.25
N ASP A 55 -10.18 -18.13 6.07
CA ASP A 55 -9.96 -17.51 7.40
C ASP A 55 -9.69 -16.01 7.26
N MET A 56 -8.87 -15.63 6.28
CA MET A 56 -8.54 -14.22 6.03
C MET A 56 -9.75 -13.42 5.55
N LYS A 57 -10.59 -14.01 4.69
CA LYS A 57 -11.86 -13.42 4.24
C LYS A 57 -12.86 -13.26 5.38
N GLY A 58 -12.90 -14.21 6.31
CA GLY A 58 -13.75 -14.14 7.50
C GLY A 58 -13.24 -13.20 8.61
N SER A 59 -12.00 -12.71 8.51
CA SER A 59 -11.39 -11.88 9.54
C SER A 59 -11.79 -10.40 9.44
N GLU A 60 -12.74 -9.99 10.28
CA GLU A 60 -13.12 -8.57 10.43
C GLU A 60 -11.95 -7.69 10.87
N ASP A 61 -11.02 -8.24 11.64
CA ASP A 61 -9.83 -7.52 12.07
C ASP A 61 -8.84 -7.28 10.92
N LEU A 62 -8.69 -8.25 10.01
CA LEU A 62 -7.87 -8.07 8.81
C LEU A 62 -8.49 -7.02 7.90
N LYS A 63 -9.81 -7.06 7.72
CA LYS A 63 -10.57 -6.07 6.95
C LYS A 63 -10.42 -4.65 7.50
N LYS A 64 -10.54 -4.48 8.83
CA LYS A 64 -10.28 -3.20 9.50
C LYS A 64 -8.85 -2.71 9.29
N HIS A 65 -7.87 -3.61 9.40
CA HIS A 65 -6.48 -3.26 9.18
C HIS A 65 -6.21 -2.82 7.73
N GLY A 66 -6.76 -3.55 6.75
CA GLY A 66 -6.67 -3.17 5.35
C GLY A 66 -7.25 -1.78 5.07
N CYS A 67 -8.40 -1.45 5.69
CA CYS A 67 -8.98 -0.12 5.62
C CYS A 67 -8.02 0.95 6.19
N THR A 68 -7.38 0.69 7.33
CA THR A 68 -6.36 1.59 7.91
C THR A 68 -5.18 1.82 6.97
N VAL A 69 -4.64 0.75 6.37
CA VAL A 69 -3.51 0.83 5.44
C VAL A 69 -3.87 1.69 4.23
N LEU A 70 -5.01 1.42 3.58
CA LEU A 70 -5.41 2.17 2.39
C LEU A 70 -5.82 3.61 2.73
N THR A 71 -6.40 3.87 3.91
CA THR A 71 -6.70 5.25 4.33
C THR A 71 -5.42 6.09 4.47
N ALA A 72 -4.38 5.52 5.09
CA ALA A 72 -3.09 6.18 5.24
C ALA A 72 -2.43 6.44 3.86
N LEU A 73 -2.40 5.43 3.00
CA LEU A 73 -1.84 5.57 1.65
C LEU A 73 -2.62 6.60 0.82
N GLY A 74 -3.96 6.60 0.89
CA GLY A 74 -4.79 7.57 0.20
C GLY A 74 -4.52 9.01 0.64
N THR A 75 -4.26 9.22 1.93
CA THR A 75 -3.88 10.53 2.47
C THR A 75 -2.55 11.00 1.88
N ILE A 76 -1.56 10.10 1.74
CA ILE A 76 -0.26 10.36 1.11
C ILE A 76 -0.43 10.70 -0.38
N LEU A 77 -1.17 9.88 -1.14
CA LEU A 77 -1.39 10.10 -2.58
C LEU A 77 -2.06 11.46 -2.87
N LYS A 78 -3.02 11.86 -2.04
CA LYS A 78 -3.70 13.17 -2.15
C LYS A 78 -2.79 14.38 -1.95
N LYS A 79 -1.60 14.20 -1.35
CA LYS A 79 -0.59 15.27 -1.21
C LYS A 79 0.25 15.46 -2.45
N LYS A 80 0.11 14.60 -3.47
CA LYS A 80 0.77 14.75 -4.78
C LYS A 80 2.29 14.95 -4.67
N GLY A 81 2.95 14.20 -3.78
CA GLY A 81 4.39 14.29 -3.53
C GLY A 81 4.80 15.26 -2.42
N GLN A 82 3.90 16.09 -1.92
CA GLN A 82 4.13 16.98 -0.76
C GLN A 82 3.76 16.27 0.55
N HIS A 83 4.18 15.01 0.71
CA HIS A 83 3.72 14.09 1.77
C HIS A 83 4.71 13.88 2.91
N ALA A 84 5.72 14.74 3.06
CA ALA A 84 6.81 14.53 4.02
C ALA A 84 6.30 14.39 5.47
N ALA A 85 5.26 15.14 5.85
CA ALA A 85 4.66 15.08 7.18
C ALA A 85 3.85 13.80 7.38
N GLU A 86 3.14 13.34 6.35
CA GLU A 86 2.30 12.15 6.38
C GLU A 86 3.12 10.85 6.42
N ILE A 87 4.26 10.81 5.72
CA ILE A 87 5.14 9.63 5.71
C ILE A 87 5.95 9.49 7.00
N GLN A 88 6.20 10.56 7.74
CA GLN A 88 7.06 10.53 8.93
C GLN A 88 6.60 9.53 10.01
N PRO A 89 5.35 9.55 10.50
CA PRO A 89 4.89 8.57 11.50
C PRO A 89 4.84 7.13 10.94
N LEU A 90 4.58 6.98 9.64
CA LEU A 90 4.57 5.69 8.97
C LEU A 90 5.99 5.10 8.92
N ALA A 91 6.97 5.88 8.47
CA ALA A 91 8.37 5.49 8.42
C ALA A 91 8.90 5.14 9.82
N GLN A 92 8.60 5.96 10.83
CA GLN A 92 9.01 5.72 12.20
C GLN A 92 8.50 4.37 12.72
N SER A 93 7.20 4.12 12.62
CA SER A 93 6.61 2.88 13.11
C SER A 93 7.11 1.66 12.34
N HIS A 94 7.22 1.74 11.01
CA HIS A 94 7.62 0.62 10.17
C HIS A 94 9.12 0.28 10.30
N ALA A 95 9.98 1.29 10.53
CA ALA A 95 11.41 1.09 10.77
C ALA A 95 11.74 0.63 12.20
N THR A 96 11.17 1.26 13.23
CA THR A 96 11.64 1.04 14.61
C THR A 96 10.84 0.00 15.37
N LYS A 97 9.54 -0.13 15.09
CA LYS A 97 8.65 -1.07 15.77
C LYS A 97 8.42 -2.34 14.95
N HIS A 98 7.96 -2.18 13.70
CA HIS A 98 7.51 -3.33 12.90
C HIS A 98 8.63 -4.01 12.11
N LYS A 99 9.79 -3.34 11.94
CA LYS A 99 10.96 -3.86 11.22
C LYS A 99 10.58 -4.38 9.83
N ILE A 100 9.86 -3.54 9.09
CA ILE A 100 9.37 -3.85 7.74
C ILE A 100 10.43 -3.39 6.73
N PRO A 101 11.05 -4.31 5.98
CA PRO A 101 12.03 -3.93 4.97
C PRO A 101 11.37 -3.20 3.79
N VAL A 102 12.12 -2.37 3.08
CA VAL A 102 11.63 -1.67 1.87
C VAL A 102 11.13 -2.68 0.84
N LYS A 103 11.73 -3.88 0.78
CA LYS A 103 11.28 -4.97 -0.10
C LYS A 103 9.81 -5.36 0.12
N TYR A 104 9.31 -5.31 1.36
CA TYR A 104 7.91 -5.64 1.62
C TYR A 104 6.96 -4.52 1.18
N LEU A 105 7.45 -3.28 1.13
CA LEU A 105 6.71 -2.16 0.53
C LEU A 105 6.62 -2.29 -0.99
N GLU A 106 7.62 -2.90 -1.65
CA GLU A 106 7.54 -3.26 -3.07
C GLU A 106 6.44 -4.30 -3.31
N PHE A 107 6.42 -5.38 -2.52
CA PHE A 107 5.41 -6.44 -2.63
C PHE A 107 3.98 -5.90 -2.51
N ILE A 108 3.69 -5.11 -1.45
CA ILE A 108 2.34 -4.54 -1.32
C ILE A 108 2.01 -3.55 -2.45
N SER A 109 3.02 -2.84 -3.00
CA SER A 109 2.80 -1.96 -4.15
C SER A 109 2.37 -2.74 -5.40
N GLU A 110 3.02 -3.88 -5.67
CA GLU A 110 2.68 -4.77 -6.78
C GLU A 110 1.25 -5.32 -6.62
N ILE A 111 0.91 -5.80 -5.43
CA ILE A 111 -0.43 -6.31 -5.14
C ILE A 111 -1.51 -5.23 -5.26
N ILE A 112 -1.24 -3.99 -4.82
CA ILE A 112 -2.17 -2.87 -5.03
C ILE A 112 -2.45 -2.69 -6.53
N ILE A 113 -1.41 -2.67 -7.37
CA ILE A 113 -1.57 -2.55 -8.82
C ILE A 113 -2.39 -3.70 -9.40
N GLU A 114 -2.15 -4.94 -8.97
CA GLU A 114 -2.91 -6.12 -9.41
C GLU A 114 -4.39 -6.04 -9.03
N VAL A 115 -4.70 -5.65 -7.79
CA VAL A 115 -6.08 -5.49 -7.32
C VAL A 115 -6.79 -4.39 -8.10
N LEU A 116 -6.13 -3.27 -8.37
CA LEU A 116 -6.71 -2.19 -9.18
C LEU A 116 -6.95 -2.62 -10.63
N LYS A 117 -6.01 -3.35 -11.24
CA LYS A 117 -6.18 -3.93 -12.58
C LYS A 117 -7.40 -4.85 -12.66
N LYS A 118 -7.59 -5.69 -11.64
CA LYS A 118 -8.69 -6.66 -11.58
C LYS A 118 -10.05 -5.99 -11.35
N ARG A 119 -10.13 -5.03 -10.41
CA ARG A 119 -11.40 -4.40 -10.02
C ARG A 119 -11.84 -3.25 -10.93
N HIS A 120 -10.88 -2.52 -11.50
CA HIS A 120 -11.14 -1.27 -12.22
C HIS A 120 -10.51 -1.29 -13.62
N SER A 121 -10.55 -2.43 -14.31
CA SER A 121 -9.90 -2.60 -15.61
C SER A 121 -10.33 -1.56 -16.66
N GLY A 122 -11.54 -1.00 -16.56
CA GLY A 122 -12.03 0.08 -17.42
C GLY A 122 -11.45 1.46 -17.11
N ASP A 123 -11.06 1.72 -15.87
CA ASP A 123 -10.52 3.00 -15.40
C ASP A 123 -8.99 2.96 -15.16
N PHE A 124 -8.37 1.77 -15.24
CA PHE A 124 -6.98 1.51 -14.91
C PHE A 124 -6.18 0.95 -16.10
N GLY A 125 -6.22 1.67 -17.22
CA GLY A 125 -5.43 1.38 -18.43
C GLY A 125 -3.91 1.59 -18.24
N ALA A 126 -3.13 1.39 -19.31
CA ALA A 126 -1.66 1.42 -19.25
C ALA A 126 -1.09 2.72 -18.65
N ASP A 127 -1.64 3.88 -19.03
CA ASP A 127 -1.18 5.18 -18.51
C ASP A 127 -1.46 5.33 -17.01
N ALA A 128 -2.65 4.93 -16.55
CA ALA A 128 -3.01 4.97 -15.13
C ALA A 128 -2.18 3.98 -14.30
N GLN A 129 -1.88 2.80 -14.85
CA GLN A 129 -0.98 1.83 -14.22
C GLN A 129 0.44 2.38 -14.10
N GLY A 130 0.96 3.02 -15.16
CA GLY A 130 2.26 3.68 -15.15
C GLY A 130 2.32 4.80 -14.11
N ALA A 131 1.29 5.65 -14.07
CA ALA A 131 1.19 6.73 -13.10
C ALA A 131 1.12 6.22 -11.65
N MET A 132 0.30 5.20 -11.37
CA MET A 132 0.23 4.57 -10.04
C MET A 132 1.55 3.92 -9.65
N SER A 133 2.23 3.25 -10.58
CA SER A 133 3.54 2.64 -10.33
C SER A 133 4.57 3.69 -9.91
N LYS A 134 4.62 4.82 -10.63
CA LYS A 134 5.49 5.96 -10.28
C LYS A 134 5.14 6.56 -8.92
N ALA A 135 3.86 6.70 -8.59
CA ALA A 135 3.42 7.25 -7.29
C ALA A 135 3.86 6.35 -6.13
N LEU A 136 3.68 5.03 -6.28
CA LEU A 136 4.12 4.04 -5.29
C LEU A 136 5.64 3.96 -5.20
N GLU A 137 6.36 4.10 -6.31
CA GLU A 137 7.83 4.19 -6.31
C GLU A 137 8.34 5.43 -5.57
N LEU A 138 7.74 6.60 -5.83
CA LEU A 138 8.05 7.83 -5.09
C LEU A 138 7.84 7.64 -3.58
N PHE A 139 6.69 7.08 -3.20
CA PHE A 139 6.39 6.73 -1.81
C PHE A 139 7.47 5.83 -1.19
N ARG A 140 7.85 4.73 -1.86
CA ARG A 140 8.87 3.80 -1.35
C ARG A 140 10.24 4.48 -1.21
N ASN A 141 10.64 5.29 -2.19
CA ASN A 141 11.91 6.02 -2.16
C ASN A 141 11.98 6.98 -0.98
N ASP A 142 10.89 7.71 -0.71
CA ASP A 142 10.85 8.66 0.40
C ASP A 142 10.82 7.96 1.77
N ILE A 143 10.10 6.83 1.89
CA ILE A 143 10.17 5.98 3.09
C ILE A 143 11.59 5.44 3.30
N ALA A 144 12.24 4.94 2.25
CA ALA A 144 13.61 4.42 2.33
C ALA A 144 14.62 5.52 2.75
N ALA A 145 14.43 6.76 2.29
CA ALA A 145 15.23 7.89 2.77
C ALA A 145 15.03 8.12 4.28
N LYS A 146 13.77 8.08 4.77
CA LYS A 146 13.46 8.19 6.20
C LYS A 146 13.99 7.02 7.02
N TYR A 147 13.98 5.81 6.49
CA TYR A 147 14.59 4.65 7.14
C TYR A 147 16.08 4.86 7.39
N LYS A 148 16.81 5.40 6.40
CA LYS A 148 18.24 5.73 6.56
C LYS A 148 18.47 6.79 7.63
N GLU A 149 17.66 7.85 7.67
CA GLU A 149 17.70 8.86 8.74
C GLU A 149 17.47 8.25 10.14
N LEU A 150 16.63 7.22 10.23
CA LEU A 150 16.31 6.48 11.46
C LEU A 150 17.31 5.35 11.78
N GLY A 151 18.36 5.18 10.98
CA GLY A 151 19.37 4.12 11.16
C GLY A 151 18.88 2.71 10.86
N PHE A 152 17.78 2.55 10.12
CA PHE A 152 17.27 1.26 9.67
C PHE A 152 17.69 1.00 8.22
N GLN A 153 18.31 -0.17 7.97
CA GLN A 153 18.85 -0.55 6.66
C GLN A 153 17.99 -1.60 5.92
N GLY A 154 16.83 -1.96 6.47
CA GLY A 154 15.93 -2.96 5.87
C GLY A 154 15.12 -2.42 4.71
#